data_AF-A0A949CPD7-F1
#
_entry.id   AF-A0A949CPD7-F1
#
_cell.length_a   1.000
_cell.length_b   1.000
_cell.length_c   1.000
_cell.angle_alpha   90.00
_cell.angle_beta   90.00
_cell.angle_gamma   90.00
#
_symmetry.space_group_name_H-M   'P 1'
#
loop_
_entity.id
_entity.type
_entity.pdbx_description
1 polymer ?
#
loop_
_entity_poly.entity_id
_entity_poly.type
_entity_poly.pdbx_seq_one_letter_code
_entity_poly.pdbx_strand_id
1 'polypeptide(L)'
;DIWVHADPENATRVFKSLAAFGAPLDDLTIEDLSIPGIVFQIGVEPSRIDILTAISGVDFNRAWDRRISIEIDGVCVNVLGREDLIANKRASGRPKDLVDADTLDPRST
;
A
#
# COMPACT_ATOMS: atom_id res chain seq x y z
N ASP A 1 1.36 -2.68 5.85
CA ASP A 1 1.31 -1.56 4.90
C ASP A 1 -0.04 -1.52 4.22
N ILE A 2 -0.57 -0.33 3.94
CA ILE A 2 -1.81 -0.09 3.20
C ILE A 2 -1.49 0.97 2.14
N TRP A 3 -1.64 0.61 0.88
CA TRP A 3 -1.47 1.54 -0.24
C TRP A 3 -2.82 2.14 -0.64
N VAL A 4 -2.92 3.48 -0.60
CA VAL A 4 -4.14 4.23 -0.92
C VAL A 4 -3.94 5.06 -2.18
N HIS A 5 -5.03 5.31 -2.93
CA HIS A 5 -4.96 6.16 -4.11
C HIS A 5 -4.72 7.61 -3.68
N ALA A 6 -3.70 8.21 -4.27
CA ALA A 6 -3.35 9.62 -4.11
C ALA A 6 -4.25 10.49 -5.00
N ASP A 7 -5.50 10.69 -4.56
CA ASP A 7 -6.43 11.60 -5.22
C ASP A 7 -7.21 12.40 -4.16
N PRO A 8 -7.66 13.64 -4.47
CA PRO A 8 -8.29 14.51 -3.48
C PRO A 8 -9.56 13.93 -2.83
N GLU A 9 -10.34 13.15 -3.58
CA GLU A 9 -11.59 12.57 -3.09
C GLU A 9 -11.29 11.43 -2.12
N ASN A 10 -10.34 10.56 -2.49
CA ASN A 10 -9.92 9.44 -1.65
C ASN A 10 -9.12 9.91 -0.44
N ALA A 11 -8.29 10.94 -0.57
CA ALA A 11 -7.55 11.54 0.54
C ALA A 11 -8.49 11.95 1.69
N THR A 12 -9.61 12.58 1.35
CA THR A 12 -10.63 12.95 2.35
C THR A 12 -11.25 11.73 3.03
N ARG A 13 -11.50 10.64 2.29
CA ARG A 13 -12.03 9.39 2.85
C ARG A 13 -11.02 8.71 3.77
N VAL A 14 -9.76 8.62 3.34
CA VAL A 14 -8.67 8.02 4.11
C VAL A 14 -8.46 8.80 5.40
N PHE A 15 -8.38 10.13 5.34
CA PHE A 15 -8.22 10.97 6.53
C PHE A 15 -9.34 10.75 7.54
N LYS A 16 -10.60 10.70 7.09
CA LYS A 16 -11.76 10.41 7.95
C LYS A 16 -11.68 9.02 8.59
N SER A 17 -11.27 8.00 7.83
CA SER A 17 -11.09 6.64 8.35
C SER A 17 -9.98 6.57 9.40
N LEU A 18 -8.86 7.26 9.18
CA LEU A 18 -7.76 7.35 10.14
C LEU A 18 -8.18 8.08 11.42
N ALA A 19 -8.94 9.17 11.29
CA ALA A 19 -9.50 9.89 12.43
C ALA A 19 -10.48 9.02 13.23
N ALA A 20 -11.36 8.29 12.56
CA ALA A 20 -12.29 7.35 13.20
C ALA A 20 -11.58 6.17 13.88
N PHE A 21 -10.45 5.74 13.33
CA PHE A 21 -9.58 4.74 13.94
C PHE A 21 -8.85 5.26 15.19
N GLY A 22 -8.70 6.59 15.33
CA GLY A 22 -7.95 7.21 16.42
C GLY A 22 -6.46 7.34 16.15
N ALA A 23 -6.05 7.44 14.87
CA ALA A 23 -4.66 7.70 14.51
C ALA A 23 -4.20 9.09 14.99
N PRO A 24 -2.91 9.26 15.34
CA PRO A 24 -2.35 10.57 15.68
C PRO A 24 -2.11 11.39 14.40
N LEU A 25 -3.02 12.30 14.07
CA LEU A 25 -3.03 13.03 12.78
C LEU A 25 -2.33 14.39 12.81
N ASP A 26 -1.65 14.74 13.90
CA ASP A 26 -1.09 16.10 14.10
C ASP A 26 -0.15 16.54 12.96
N ASP A 27 0.58 15.58 12.37
CA ASP A 27 1.54 15.81 11.28
C ASP A 27 1.04 15.31 9.91
N LEU A 28 -0.27 15.06 9.76
CA LEU A 28 -0.86 14.61 8.49
C LEU A 28 -1.99 15.54 8.05
N THR A 29 -1.95 16.00 6.81
CA THR A 29 -3.05 16.74 6.20
C THR A 29 -3.76 15.90 5.13
N ILE A 30 -4.96 16.33 4.73
CA ILE A 30 -5.67 15.75 3.59
C ILE A 30 -4.84 15.93 2.31
N GLU A 31 -4.12 17.05 2.16
CA GLU A 31 -3.32 17.32 0.96
C GLU A 31 -2.11 16.37 0.85
N ASP A 32 -1.50 15.99 1.97
CA ASP A 32 -0.42 14.98 1.95
C ASP A 32 -0.93 13.65 1.38
N LEU A 33 -2.17 13.27 1.71
CA LEU A 33 -2.80 12.06 1.19
C LEU A 33 -3.26 12.17 -0.27
N SER A 34 -3.33 13.38 -0.84
CA SER A 34 -3.74 13.61 -2.23
C SER A 34 -2.56 13.55 -3.21
N ILE A 35 -1.32 13.49 -2.71
CA ILE A 35 -0.10 13.53 -3.51
C ILE A 35 0.68 12.20 -3.39
N PRO A 36 1.16 11.61 -4.50
CA PRO A 36 2.01 10.42 -4.46
C PRO A 36 3.35 10.67 -3.74
N GLY A 37 3.79 9.70 -2.94
CA GLY A 37 5.13 9.71 -2.32
C GLY A 37 5.16 9.95 -0.81
N ILE A 38 3.99 10.05 -0.17
CA ILE A 38 3.85 10.16 1.28
C ILE A 38 3.83 8.76 1.91
N VAL A 39 4.53 8.67 3.04
CA VAL A 39 4.52 7.52 3.95
C VAL A 39 4.11 8.05 5.31
N PHE A 40 2.94 7.62 5.79
CA PHE A 40 2.45 7.96 7.12
C PHE A 40 2.41 6.71 7.99
N GLN A 41 3.10 6.75 9.13
CA GLN A 41 3.28 5.60 10.00
C GLN A 41 2.40 5.70 11.24
N ILE A 42 1.75 4.60 11.61
CA ILE A 42 0.97 4.46 12.84
C ILE A 42 1.54 3.33 13.68
N GLY A 43 1.78 3.61 14.97
CA GLY A 43 2.25 2.62 15.93
C GLY A 43 3.74 2.30 15.82
N VAL A 44 4.12 1.16 16.41
CA VAL A 44 5.50 0.66 16.50
C VAL A 44 5.54 -0.83 16.20
N GLU A 45 6.71 -1.36 15.82
CA GLU A 45 6.88 -2.79 15.58
C GLU A 45 6.52 -3.63 16.82
N PRO A 46 5.93 -4.83 16.65
CA PRO A 46 5.59 -5.50 15.38
C PRO A 46 4.24 -5.04 14.77
N SER A 47 3.49 -4.18 15.46
CA SER A 47 2.14 -3.75 15.07
C SER A 47 2.11 -2.40 14.34
N ARG A 48 3.19 -2.06 13.62
CA ARG A 48 3.28 -0.84 12.81
C ARG A 48 2.40 -0.98 11.57
N ILE A 49 1.70 0.10 11.23
CA ILE A 49 0.94 0.22 9.97
C ILE A 49 1.49 1.41 9.20
N ASP A 50 1.98 1.16 7.98
CA ASP A 50 2.40 2.20 7.05
C ASP A 50 1.28 2.48 6.04
N ILE A 51 0.86 3.74 5.92
CA ILE A 51 -0.06 4.25 4.89
C ILE A 51 0.78 4.87 3.79
N LEU A 52 0.67 4.33 2.58
CA LEU A 52 1.48 4.72 1.43
C LEU A 52 0.58 5.38 0.38
N THR A 53 1.02 6.49 -0.21
CA THR A 53 0.33 7.11 -1.37
C THR A 53 1.01 6.78 -2.71
N ALA A 54 2.18 6.14 -2.66
CA ALA A 54 2.87 5.60 -3.83
C ALA A 54 3.68 4.36 -3.46
N ILE A 55 3.88 3.49 -4.45
CA ILE A 55 4.83 2.39 -4.39
C ILE A 55 5.68 2.38 -5.67
N SER A 56 6.88 1.81 -5.60
CA SER A 56 7.79 1.77 -6.75
C SER A 56 7.27 0.87 -7.86
N GLY A 57 7.40 1.30 -9.12
CA GLY A 57 7.21 0.44 -10.30
C GLY A 57 5.78 0.03 -10.64
N VAL A 58 4.76 0.53 -9.92
CA VAL A 58 3.36 0.14 -10.12
C VAL A 58 2.45 1.36 -10.13
N ASP A 59 1.56 1.44 -11.11
CA ASP A 59 0.50 2.45 -11.21
C ASP A 59 -0.74 2.01 -10.43
N PHE A 60 -1.33 2.93 -9.65
CA PHE A 60 -2.47 2.61 -8.78
C PHE A 60 -3.68 2.11 -9.56
N ASN A 61 -4.09 2.83 -10.61
CA ASN A 61 -5.32 2.50 -11.34
C ASN A 61 -5.21 1.13 -12.02
N ARG A 62 -4.07 0.85 -12.66
CA ARG A 62 -3.81 -0.45 -13.27
C ARG A 62 -3.76 -1.59 -12.26
N ALA A 63 -3.12 -1.38 -11.11
CA ALA A 63 -3.06 -2.37 -10.04
C ALA A 63 -4.44 -2.58 -9.39
N TRP A 64 -5.24 -1.53 -9.26
CA TRP A 64 -6.58 -1.59 -8.71
C TRP A 64 -7.49 -2.48 -9.56
N ASP A 65 -7.41 -2.38 -10.89
CA ASP A 65 -8.18 -3.25 -11.80
C ASP A 65 -7.78 -4.73 -11.69
N ARG A 66 -6.53 -5.00 -11.29
CA ARG A 66 -5.95 -6.35 -11.18
C ARG A 66 -5.87 -6.87 -9.74
N ARG A 67 -6.39 -6.11 -8.77
CA ARG A 67 -6.34 -6.44 -7.36
C ARG A 67 -7.02 -7.79 -7.10
N ILE A 68 -6.57 -8.48 -6.07
CA ILE A 68 -7.17 -9.73 -5.61
C ILE A 68 -7.94 -9.41 -4.33
N SER A 69 -9.21 -9.80 -4.26
CA SER A 69 -10.00 -9.74 -3.02
C SER A 69 -9.83 -11.05 -2.26
N ILE A 70 -9.47 -10.95 -0.99
CA ILE A 70 -9.34 -12.07 -0.06
C ILE A 70 -10.13 -11.79 1.21
N GLU A 71 -10.50 -12.83 1.94
CA GLU A 71 -11.13 -12.71 3.25
C GLU A 71 -10.10 -13.00 4.35
N ILE A 72 -10.00 -12.11 5.34
CA ILE A 72 -9.20 -12.28 6.54
C ILE A 72 -10.10 -12.00 7.73
N ASP A 73 -10.27 -12.98 8.63
CA ASP A 73 -11.10 -12.86 9.83
C ASP A 73 -12.51 -12.30 9.56
N GLY A 74 -13.13 -12.71 8.43
CA GLY A 74 -14.45 -12.26 8.01
C GLY A 74 -14.48 -10.87 7.34
N VAL A 75 -13.33 -10.25 7.11
CA VAL A 75 -13.19 -8.96 6.43
C VAL A 75 -12.64 -9.16 5.02
N CYS A 76 -13.40 -8.71 4.02
CA CYS A 76 -12.92 -8.65 2.64
C CYS A 76 -11.90 -7.53 2.47
N VAL A 77 -10.66 -7.89 2.11
CA VAL A 77 -9.57 -6.95 1.84
C VAL A 77 -9.06 -7.10 0.41
N ASN A 78 -8.60 -6.00 -0.18
CA ASN A 78 -7.97 -6.02 -1.49
C ASN A 78 -6.46 -6.02 -1.32
N VAL A 79 -5.79 -6.96 -2.00
CA VAL A 79 -4.33 -7.07 -2.04
C VAL A 79 -3.81 -6.91 -3.46
N LEU A 80 -2.54 -6.52 -3.55
CA LEU A 80 -1.86 -6.37 -4.83
C LEU A 80 -1.80 -7.71 -5.57
N GLY A 81 -2.11 -7.70 -6.87
CA GLY A 81 -1.97 -8.87 -7.71
C GLY A 81 -0.52 -9.35 -7.76
N ARG A 82 -0.30 -10.66 -7.97
CA ARG A 82 1.05 -11.25 -7.92
C ARG A 82 2.03 -10.59 -8.88
N GLU A 83 1.61 -10.29 -10.11
CA GLU A 83 2.47 -9.66 -11.12
C GLU A 83 2.92 -8.26 -10.70
N ASP A 84 1.97 -7.45 -10.21
CA ASP A 84 2.25 -6.09 -9.74
C ASP A 84 3.11 -6.12 -8.46
N LEU A 85 2.93 -7.11 -7.58
CA LEU A 85 3.77 -7.31 -6.40
C LEU A 85 5.22 -7.65 -6.78
N ILE A 86 5.42 -8.52 -7.77
CA ILE A 86 6.77 -8.84 -8.29
C ILE A 86 7.40 -7.58 -8.90
N ALA A 87 6.64 -6.83 -9.70
CA ALA A 87 7.11 -5.59 -10.30
C ALA A 87 7.52 -4.56 -9.23
N ASN A 88 6.70 -4.41 -8.20
CA ASN A 88 6.99 -3.53 -7.07
C ASN A 88 8.28 -3.93 -6.35
N LYS A 89 8.42 -5.20 -5.98
CA LYS A 89 9.61 -5.71 -5.29
C LYS A 89 10.88 -5.54 -6.11
N ARG A 90 10.83 -5.84 -7.42
CA ARG A 90 11.95 -5.60 -8.34
C ARG A 90 12.32 -4.12 -8.41
N ALA A 91 11.33 -3.23 -8.48
CA ALA A 91 11.54 -1.78 -8.56
C ALA A 91 12.05 -1.17 -7.25
N SER A 92 11.67 -1.70 -6.09
CA SER A 92 12.18 -1.23 -4.79
C SER A 92 13.64 -1.61 -4.56
N GLY A 93 14.13 -2.69 -5.20
CA GLY A 93 15.56 -3.00 -5.29
C GLY A 93 16.27 -3.40 -3.99
N ARG A 94 15.55 -3.54 -2.87
CA ARG A 94 16.13 -4.02 -1.61
C ARG A 94 16.56 -5.48 -1.79
N PRO A 95 17.74 -5.91 -1.29
CA PRO A 95 18.24 -7.27 -1.51
C PRO A 95 17.22 -8.36 -1.16
N LYS A 96 16.48 -8.20 -0.06
CA LYS A 96 15.40 -9.12 0.34
C LYS A 96 14.23 -9.12 -0.65
N ASP A 97 13.82 -7.94 -1.13
CA ASP A 97 12.72 -7.85 -2.10
C ASP A 97 13.05 -8.53 -3.43
N LEU A 98 14.30 -8.45 -3.88
CA LEU A 98 14.74 -9.15 -5.09
C LEU A 98 14.60 -10.68 -4.93
N VAL A 99 15.06 -11.22 -3.80
CA VAL A 99 14.92 -12.65 -3.48
C VAL A 99 13.45 -13.06 -3.38
N ASP A 100 12.62 -12.24 -2.71
CA ASP A 100 11.19 -12.48 -2.61
C ASP A 100 10.52 -12.46 -3.99
N ALA A 101 10.89 -11.51 -4.86
CA ALA A 101 10.35 -11.40 -6.21
C ALA A 101 10.65 -12.64 -7.06
N ASP A 102 11.88 -13.17 -6.96
CA ASP A 102 12.27 -14.38 -7.67
C ASP A 102 11.56 -15.62 -7.15
N THR A 103 11.31 -15.69 -5.83
CA THR A 103 10.53 -16.77 -5.21
C THR A 103 9.06 -16.75 -5.67
N LEU A 104 8.52 -15.58 -5.96
CA LEU A 104 7.14 -15.39 -6.40
C LEU A 104 6.95 -15.56 -7.93
N ASP A 105 8.01 -15.41 -8.74
CA ASP A 105 7.92 -15.52 -10.20
C ASP A 105 7.87 -16.99 -10.63
N PRO A 106 6.74 -17.48 -11.20
CA PRO A 106 6.58 -18.87 -11.59
C PRO A 106 7.53 -19.31 -12.73
N ARG A 107 8.24 -18.36 -13.35
CA ARG A 107 9.23 -18.61 -14.43
C ARG A 107 10.67 -18.67 -13.92
N SER A 108 10.92 -18.45 -12.63
CA SER A 108 12.26 -18.49 -12.04
C SER A 108 12.81 -19.92 -11.83
N THR A 109 12.30 -20.92 -12.56
CA THR A 109 12.75 -22.31 -12.52
C THR A 109 12.89 -22.90 -13.91
#